data_AF-A0A1L8I3R3-F1
#
_entry.id   AF-A0A1L8I3R3-F1
#
_cell.length_a   1.000
_cell.length_b   1.000
_cell.length_c   1.000
_cell.angle_alpha   90.00
_cell.angle_beta   90.00
_cell.angle_gamma   90.00
#
_symmetry.space_group_name_H-M   'P 1'
#
loop_
_entity.id
_entity.type
_entity.pdbx_description
1 polymer ?
#
loop_
_entity_poly.entity_id
_entity_poly.type
_entity_poly.pdbx_seq_one_letter_code
_entity_poly.pdbx_strand_id
1 'polypeptide(L)'
;TGEDVPGDAKRVSVTYPGLAQELKPGDTVLLDDGLIELEVREIRGLDIHCVVKNSGRLGNRKGVNVPGVSIGLPGITEKDAADIRFGVQQGVDFIAASFVRKPGDILEIHRILDEMQADVPVIAKIENREAVENLDAILEVADGLMVARGDLGVEIPVEEVPLLQKMIIEKCNRAGKPVITATQMLDSMQRNPRPTRAEMTDVANAILDGTDAVMLSGETASGQYPVEACRMMAKIAETTEKALDYREMFRKHRQAGQTTITDQISQAVAGTALELKVAAIITPTESGYTARLISKYRPSCP
;
A
#
# COMPACT_ATOMS: atom_id res chain seq x y z
N THR A 1 3.64 15.96 24.32
CA THR A 1 3.41 17.41 24.38
C THR A 1 3.77 18.03 23.05
N GLY A 2 3.09 19.10 22.65
CA GLY A 2 3.48 19.90 21.47
C GLY A 2 4.68 20.83 21.70
N GLU A 3 5.18 20.97 22.93
CA GLU A 3 6.39 21.71 23.24
C GLU A 3 7.65 20.90 22.88
N ASP A 4 8.65 21.53 22.25
CA ASP A 4 9.93 20.89 21.97
C ASP A 4 10.76 20.76 23.26
N VAL A 5 10.74 19.57 23.85
CA VAL A 5 11.44 19.24 25.10
C VAL A 5 12.15 17.89 24.98
N PRO A 6 13.32 17.72 25.61
CA PRO A 6 13.95 16.41 25.73
C PRO A 6 13.01 15.41 26.41
N GLY A 7 12.84 14.24 25.80
CA GLY A 7 11.95 13.21 26.31
C GLY A 7 12.54 12.43 27.50
N ASP A 8 11.69 12.13 28.47
CA ASP A 8 11.97 11.18 29.55
C ASP A 8 10.77 10.22 29.77
N ALA A 9 10.82 9.42 30.85
CA ALA A 9 9.77 8.45 31.14
C ALA A 9 8.40 9.08 31.52
N LYS A 10 8.33 10.39 31.75
CA LYS A 10 7.13 11.13 32.18
C LYS A 10 6.61 12.09 31.12
N ARG A 11 7.48 12.63 30.26
CA ARG A 11 7.10 13.62 29.24
C ARG A 11 7.94 13.42 27.97
N VAL A 12 7.29 13.46 26.81
CA VAL A 12 7.92 13.40 25.49
C VAL A 12 7.24 14.37 24.53
N SER A 13 8.02 14.96 23.62
CA SER A 13 7.53 15.89 22.60
C SER A 13 7.05 15.16 21.34
N VAL A 14 6.06 15.75 20.65
CA VAL A 14 5.60 15.32 19.33
C VAL A 14 5.83 16.45 18.33
N THR A 15 6.17 16.11 17.09
CA THR A 15 6.52 17.10 16.05
C THR A 15 5.30 17.81 15.46
N TYR A 16 4.09 17.32 15.71
CA TYR A 16 2.84 17.91 15.24
C TYR A 16 2.12 18.65 16.38
N PRO A 17 2.21 19.99 16.46
CA PRO A 17 1.59 20.76 17.55
C PRO A 17 0.06 20.69 17.56
N GLY A 18 -0.54 20.41 16.40
CA GLY A 18 -1.99 20.27 16.19
C GLY A 18 -2.61 19.03 16.84
N LEU A 19 -1.79 18.07 17.31
CA LEU A 19 -2.27 16.78 17.78
C LEU A 19 -3.20 16.92 18.99
N ALA A 20 -2.91 17.86 19.90
CA ALA A 20 -3.72 18.06 21.10
C ALA A 20 -5.14 18.56 20.80
N GLN A 21 -5.34 19.24 19.66
CA GLN A 21 -6.66 19.75 19.26
C GLN A 21 -7.51 18.70 18.54
N GLU A 22 -6.88 17.63 18.04
CA GLU A 22 -7.54 16.60 17.23
C GLU A 22 -7.90 15.35 18.05
N LEU A 23 -7.26 15.16 19.20
CA LEU A 23 -7.54 14.07 20.13
C LEU A 23 -8.65 14.42 21.12
N LYS A 24 -9.26 13.38 21.69
CA LYS A 24 -10.19 13.46 22.82
C LYS A 24 -9.88 12.38 23.87
N PRO A 25 -10.32 12.56 25.14
CA PRO A 25 -10.25 11.50 26.13
C PRO A 25 -10.85 10.18 25.64
N GLY A 26 -10.13 9.08 25.85
CA GLY A 26 -10.47 7.75 25.37
C GLY A 26 -9.80 7.35 24.06
N ASP A 27 -9.22 8.28 23.30
CA ASP A 27 -8.48 7.95 22.09
C ASP A 27 -7.19 7.19 22.40
N THR A 28 -6.75 6.37 21.44
CA THR A 28 -5.51 5.61 21.50
C THR A 28 -4.39 6.37 20.80
N VAL A 29 -3.23 6.45 21.44
CA VAL A 29 -1.98 6.95 20.84
C VAL A 29 -0.96 5.82 20.86
N LEU A 30 -0.45 5.47 19.69
CA LEU A 30 0.55 4.44 19.48
C LEU A 30 1.91 5.09 19.21
N LEU A 31 2.95 4.59 19.86
CA LEU A 31 4.32 5.05 19.68
C LEU A 31 5.18 3.92 19.11
N ASP A 32 6.12 4.28 18.22
CA ASP A 32 7.09 3.36 17.61
C ASP A 32 6.39 2.16 16.95
N ASP A 33 5.58 2.44 15.93
CA ASP A 33 4.84 1.47 15.11
C ASP A 33 3.96 0.53 15.95
N GLY A 34 3.30 1.08 16.98
CA GLY A 34 2.42 0.33 17.88
C GLY A 34 3.15 -0.41 19.01
N LEU A 35 4.47 -0.25 19.17
CA LEU A 35 5.22 -0.88 20.27
C LEU A 35 4.70 -0.45 21.65
N ILE A 36 4.30 0.81 21.82
CA ILE A 36 3.75 1.33 23.08
C ILE A 36 2.40 1.96 22.81
N GLU A 37 1.38 1.47 23.50
CA GLU A 37 0.02 1.97 23.48
C GLU A 37 -0.24 2.88 24.68
N LEU A 38 -0.83 4.03 24.40
CA LEU A 38 -1.26 5.03 25.36
C LEU A 38 -2.77 5.29 25.19
N GLU A 39 -3.48 5.43 26.29
CA GLU A 39 -4.89 5.85 26.29
C GLU A 39 -4.98 7.30 26.79
N VAL A 40 -5.55 8.21 25.99
CA VAL A 40 -5.71 9.62 26.35
C VAL A 40 -6.67 9.75 27.53
N ARG A 41 -6.23 10.36 28.63
CA ARG A 41 -7.06 10.64 29.82
C ARG A 41 -7.63 12.03 29.81
N GLU A 42 -6.79 13.02 29.55
CA GLU A 42 -7.16 14.43 29.55
C GLU A 42 -6.23 15.23 28.65
N ILE A 43 -6.70 16.36 28.17
CA ILE A 43 -5.94 17.28 27.33
C ILE A 43 -5.91 18.63 28.04
N ARG A 44 -4.71 19.19 28.21
CA ARG A 44 -4.46 20.47 28.90
C ARG A 44 -3.58 21.35 28.02
N GLY A 45 -4.21 22.23 27.24
CA GLY A 45 -3.48 23.04 26.27
C GLY A 45 -2.81 22.16 25.22
N LEU A 46 -1.48 22.17 25.16
CA LEU A 46 -0.68 21.32 24.26
C LEU A 46 -0.23 19.99 24.89
N ASP A 47 -0.57 19.76 26.16
CA ASP A 47 -0.23 18.54 26.87
C ASP A 47 -1.37 17.52 26.77
N ILE A 48 -1.05 16.37 26.18
CA ILE A 48 -1.93 15.21 26.11
C ILE A 48 -1.48 14.27 27.24
N HIS A 49 -2.30 14.13 28.27
CA HIS A 49 -2.02 13.26 29.40
C HIS A 49 -2.60 11.88 29.12
N CYS A 50 -1.74 10.87 29.06
CA CYS A 50 -2.14 9.50 28.74
C CYS A 50 -1.81 8.53 29.87
N VAL A 51 -2.48 7.38 29.86
CA VAL A 51 -2.09 6.19 30.63
C VAL A 51 -1.40 5.19 29.69
N VAL A 52 -0.21 4.77 30.07
CA VAL A 52 0.54 3.72 29.37
C VAL A 52 -0.16 2.38 29.58
N LYS A 53 -0.51 1.68 28.49
CA LYS A 53 -1.24 0.42 28.50
C LYS A 53 -0.30 -0.80 28.49
N ASN A 54 0.88 -0.66 27.90
CA ASN A 54 1.93 -1.68 27.87
C ASN A 54 3.33 -1.06 27.96
N SER A 55 4.30 -1.85 28.42
CA SER A 55 5.68 -1.38 28.59
C SER A 55 6.51 -1.56 27.31
N GLY A 56 7.36 -0.57 26.99
CA GLY A 56 8.32 -0.65 25.90
C GLY A 56 9.43 0.39 26.06
N ARG A 57 10.51 0.25 25.30
CA ARG A 57 11.57 1.27 25.22
C ARG A 57 11.28 2.19 24.04
N LEU A 58 11.15 3.48 24.30
CA LEU A 58 10.99 4.49 23.26
C LEU A 58 12.37 5.04 22.85
N GLY A 59 12.69 4.95 21.57
CA GLY A 59 13.88 5.57 20.98
C GLY A 59 13.66 7.04 20.59
N ASN A 60 14.67 7.65 19.97
CA ASN A 60 14.55 8.99 19.40
C ASN A 60 13.82 8.97 18.06
N ARG A 61 13.06 10.05 17.76
CA ARG A 61 12.39 10.28 16.46
C ARG A 61 11.53 9.09 16.00
N LYS A 62 10.82 8.47 16.95
CA LYS A 62 9.88 7.39 16.67
C LYS A 62 8.54 7.95 16.19
N GLY A 63 7.85 7.17 15.35
CA GLY A 63 6.54 7.50 14.83
C GLY A 63 5.48 7.60 15.93
N VAL A 64 4.45 8.38 15.66
CA VAL A 64 3.25 8.51 16.48
C VAL A 64 2.06 8.26 15.57
N ASN A 65 1.21 7.34 15.98
CA ASN A 65 0.03 6.90 15.25
C ASN A 65 -1.19 7.08 16.16
N VAL A 66 -2.33 7.47 15.59
CA VAL A 66 -3.54 7.80 16.36
C VAL A 66 -4.77 7.20 15.67
N PRO A 67 -4.96 5.88 15.85
CA PRO A 67 -5.99 5.12 15.15
C PRO A 67 -7.39 5.74 15.27
N GLY A 68 -8.06 5.90 14.11
CA GLY A 68 -9.43 6.40 14.06
C GLY A 68 -9.58 7.92 14.23
N VAL A 69 -8.48 8.66 14.26
CA VAL A 69 -8.47 10.12 14.34
C VAL A 69 -8.03 10.70 12.99
N SER A 70 -8.84 11.60 12.41
CA SER A 70 -8.45 12.29 11.18
C SER A 70 -7.52 13.45 11.52
N ILE A 71 -6.29 13.39 10.99
CA ILE A 71 -5.22 14.33 11.32
C ILE A 71 -5.16 15.48 10.32
N GLY A 72 -4.99 16.70 10.78
CA GLY A 72 -4.94 17.91 9.93
C GLY A 72 -3.67 18.10 9.12
N LEU A 73 -2.83 17.07 8.95
CA LEU A 73 -1.60 17.16 8.17
C LEU A 73 -1.91 17.38 6.67
N PRO A 74 -1.07 18.12 5.94
CA PRO A 74 -1.21 18.27 4.48
C PRO A 74 -1.02 16.92 3.77
N GLY A 75 -1.57 16.79 2.56
CA GLY A 75 -1.42 15.57 1.75
C GLY A 75 0.03 15.32 1.32
N ILE A 76 0.78 16.39 1.06
CA ILE A 76 2.22 16.37 0.79
C ILE A 76 2.96 17.42 1.62
N THR A 77 4.17 17.10 2.07
CA THR A 77 5.06 18.08 2.70
C THR A 77 5.88 18.85 1.66
N GLU A 78 6.53 19.95 2.05
CA GLU A 78 7.48 20.67 1.19
C GLU A 78 8.64 19.77 0.74
N LYS A 79 9.07 18.85 1.62
CA LYS A 79 10.09 17.86 1.31
C LYS A 79 9.58 16.86 0.26
N ASP A 80 8.36 16.34 0.41
CA ASP A 80 7.79 15.41 -0.57
C ASP A 80 7.66 16.08 -1.95
N ALA A 81 7.24 17.34 -1.98
CA ALA A 81 7.19 18.11 -3.22
C ALA A 81 8.58 18.29 -3.85
N ALA A 82 9.64 18.44 -3.06
CA ALA A 82 11.02 18.48 -3.57
C ALA A 82 11.48 17.11 -4.09
N ASP A 83 11.16 16.03 -3.38
CA ASP A 83 11.52 14.66 -3.74
C ASP A 83 10.79 14.20 -5.02
N ILE A 84 9.51 14.58 -5.20
CA ILE A 84 8.75 14.34 -6.44
C ILE A 84 9.45 15.01 -7.62
N ARG A 85 9.80 16.30 -7.48
CA ARG A 85 10.50 17.04 -8.55
C ARG A 85 11.86 16.42 -8.86
N PHE A 86 12.59 16.01 -7.83
CA PHE A 86 13.84 15.30 -8.00
C PHE A 86 13.65 13.97 -8.74
N GLY A 87 12.67 13.16 -8.34
CA GLY A 87 12.35 11.88 -8.99
C GLY A 87 12.02 12.05 -10.47
N VAL A 88 11.18 13.03 -10.82
CA VAL A 88 10.88 13.35 -12.22
C VAL A 88 12.14 13.72 -13.01
N GLN A 89 13.03 14.52 -12.43
CA GLN A 89 14.31 14.87 -13.08
C GLN A 89 15.24 13.66 -13.27
N GLN A 90 15.13 12.64 -12.41
CA GLN A 90 15.87 11.37 -12.56
C GLN A 90 15.17 10.37 -13.48
N GLY A 91 13.96 10.66 -13.97
CA GLY A 91 13.21 9.76 -14.83
C GLY A 91 12.67 8.53 -14.11
N VAL A 92 12.16 8.69 -12.88
CA VAL A 92 11.49 7.57 -12.17
C VAL A 92 10.20 7.15 -12.88
N ASP A 93 9.93 5.84 -12.89
CA ASP A 93 8.74 5.28 -13.55
C ASP A 93 7.47 5.35 -12.69
N PHE A 94 7.60 5.47 -11.37
CA PHE A 94 6.47 5.48 -10.43
C PHE A 94 6.76 6.38 -9.22
N ILE A 95 5.70 6.99 -8.68
CA ILE A 95 5.72 7.64 -7.36
C ILE A 95 4.77 6.90 -6.43
N ALA A 96 5.27 6.39 -5.31
CA ALA A 96 4.44 5.79 -4.27
C ALA A 96 4.13 6.82 -3.17
N ALA A 97 2.90 7.32 -3.14
CA ALA A 97 2.45 8.36 -2.21
C ALA A 97 2.11 7.75 -0.84
N SER A 98 2.79 8.19 0.21
CA SER A 98 2.58 7.70 1.59
C SER A 98 1.46 8.48 2.29
N PHE A 99 0.81 7.84 3.27
CA PHE A 99 -0.25 8.38 4.12
C PHE A 99 -1.40 9.05 3.35
N VAL A 100 -1.73 8.52 2.17
CA VAL A 100 -2.86 8.97 1.36
C VAL A 100 -4.15 8.66 2.12
N ARG A 101 -5.00 9.67 2.29
CA ARG A 101 -6.27 9.55 3.02
C ARG A 101 -7.48 9.89 2.17
N LYS A 102 -7.29 10.76 1.18
CA LYS A 102 -8.36 11.30 0.35
C LYS A 102 -7.87 11.54 -1.09
N PRO A 103 -8.78 11.68 -2.06
CA PRO A 103 -8.41 11.92 -3.47
C PRO A 103 -7.55 13.17 -3.65
N GLY A 104 -7.79 14.20 -2.83
CA GLY A 104 -7.04 15.45 -2.86
C GLY A 104 -5.52 15.26 -2.70
N ASP A 105 -5.09 14.30 -1.89
CA ASP A 105 -3.66 14.05 -1.64
C ASP A 105 -2.95 13.57 -2.93
N ILE A 106 -3.66 12.77 -3.76
CA ILE A 106 -3.17 12.29 -5.06
C ILE A 106 -3.21 13.41 -6.11
N LEU A 107 -4.29 14.19 -6.12
CA LEU A 107 -4.43 15.33 -7.04
C LEU A 107 -3.37 16.42 -6.80
N GLU A 108 -2.93 16.61 -5.56
CA GLU A 108 -1.82 17.50 -5.22
C GLU A 108 -0.50 17.06 -5.89
N ILE A 109 -0.24 15.75 -5.95
CA ILE A 109 0.93 15.19 -6.64
C ILE A 109 0.80 15.36 -8.14
N HIS A 110 -0.35 15.02 -8.73
CA HIS A 110 -0.57 15.22 -10.17
C HIS A 110 -0.40 16.67 -10.60
N ARG A 111 -0.83 17.64 -9.78
CA ARG A 111 -0.59 19.07 -10.08
C ARG A 111 0.90 19.39 -10.19
N ILE A 112 1.76 18.82 -9.34
CA ILE A 112 3.22 18.99 -9.44
C ILE A 112 3.74 18.34 -10.73
N LEU A 113 3.24 17.16 -11.09
CA LEU A 113 3.63 16.47 -12.32
C LEU A 113 3.21 17.25 -13.57
N ASP A 114 2.00 17.81 -13.58
CA ASP A 114 1.48 18.67 -14.66
C ASP A 114 2.33 19.93 -14.84
N GLU A 115 2.71 20.59 -13.74
CA GLU A 115 3.63 21.75 -13.76
C GLU A 115 4.99 21.39 -14.38
N MET A 116 5.42 20.14 -14.22
CA MET A 116 6.67 19.61 -14.80
C MET A 116 6.50 18.99 -16.18
N GLN A 117 5.27 18.90 -16.70
CA GLN A 117 4.93 18.20 -17.94
C GLN A 117 5.40 16.74 -17.93
N ALA A 118 5.28 16.07 -16.78
CA ALA A 118 5.71 14.70 -16.57
C ALA A 118 4.52 13.76 -16.47
N ASP A 119 4.59 12.63 -17.17
CA ASP A 119 3.59 11.55 -17.13
C ASP A 119 4.15 10.39 -16.28
N VAL A 120 4.08 10.53 -14.95
CA VAL A 120 4.58 9.54 -13.99
C VAL A 120 3.40 9.00 -13.18
N PRO A 121 3.09 7.69 -13.28
CA PRO A 121 2.01 7.07 -12.51
C PRO A 121 2.18 7.20 -10.99
N VAL A 122 1.08 7.50 -10.30
CA VAL A 122 1.04 7.63 -8.83
C VAL A 122 0.35 6.42 -8.19
N ILE A 123 1.09 5.71 -7.34
CA ILE A 123 0.60 4.56 -6.56
C ILE A 123 0.24 5.04 -5.16
N ALA A 124 -1.04 4.99 -4.78
CA ALA A 124 -1.48 5.40 -3.46
C ALA A 124 -1.20 4.29 -2.43
N LYS A 125 -0.47 4.58 -1.35
CA LYS A 125 -0.27 3.65 -0.24
C LYS A 125 -1.46 3.75 0.71
N ILE A 126 -2.16 2.64 0.90
CA ILE A 126 -3.31 2.52 1.80
C ILE A 126 -2.81 2.05 3.16
N GLU A 127 -2.79 2.96 4.13
CA GLU A 127 -2.06 2.81 5.40
C GLU A 127 -2.90 3.08 6.64
N ASN A 128 -4.12 3.59 6.49
CA ASN A 128 -4.97 3.93 7.62
C ASN A 128 -6.45 3.74 7.32
N ARG A 129 -7.28 3.91 8.35
CA ARG A 129 -8.73 3.75 8.28
C ARG A 129 -9.38 4.73 7.29
N GLU A 130 -8.99 6.00 7.31
CA GLU A 130 -9.56 7.04 6.44
C GLU A 130 -9.34 6.72 4.96
N ALA A 131 -8.14 6.21 4.61
CA ALA A 131 -7.82 5.75 3.26
C ALA A 131 -8.71 4.58 2.82
N VAL A 132 -8.99 3.64 3.73
CA VAL A 132 -9.87 2.49 3.47
C VAL A 132 -11.32 2.95 3.26
N GLU A 133 -11.78 3.93 4.04
CA GLU A 133 -13.12 4.51 3.90
C GLU A 133 -13.30 5.29 2.60
N ASN A 134 -12.26 6.02 2.17
CA ASN A 134 -12.22 6.79 0.92
C ASN A 134 -11.70 6.00 -0.29
N LEU A 135 -11.52 4.68 -0.16
CA LEU A 135 -10.77 3.87 -1.11
C LEU A 135 -11.28 3.98 -2.55
N ASP A 136 -12.59 3.99 -2.77
CA ASP A 136 -13.16 4.10 -4.12
C ASP A 136 -12.80 5.44 -4.77
N ALA A 137 -12.91 6.54 -4.02
CA ALA A 137 -12.59 7.86 -4.52
C ALA A 137 -11.07 8.05 -4.74
N ILE A 138 -10.23 7.46 -3.89
CA ILE A 138 -8.77 7.43 -4.10
C ILE A 138 -8.43 6.62 -5.35
N LEU A 139 -9.05 5.44 -5.49
CA LEU A 139 -8.84 4.56 -6.63
C LEU A 139 -9.28 5.21 -7.95
N GLU A 140 -10.25 6.12 -7.95
CA GLU A 140 -10.63 6.86 -9.16
C GLU A 140 -9.49 7.74 -9.69
N VAL A 141 -8.76 8.41 -8.80
CA VAL A 141 -7.72 9.39 -9.17
C VAL A 141 -6.29 8.84 -9.16
N ALA A 142 -6.00 7.75 -8.46
CA ALA A 142 -4.68 7.12 -8.43
C ALA A 142 -4.44 6.18 -9.62
N ASP A 143 -3.21 5.97 -10.06
CA ASP A 143 -2.89 5.05 -11.16
C ASP A 143 -2.79 3.59 -10.71
N GLY A 144 -2.64 3.35 -9.42
CA GLY A 144 -2.62 2.05 -8.78
C GLY A 144 -2.61 2.20 -7.26
N LEU A 145 -2.69 1.07 -6.54
CA LEU A 145 -2.66 1.07 -5.08
C LEU A 145 -1.54 0.19 -4.54
N MET A 146 -1.08 0.50 -3.34
CA MET A 146 -0.20 -0.36 -2.55
C MET A 146 -0.88 -0.68 -1.21
N VAL A 147 -1.03 -1.97 -0.92
CA VAL A 147 -1.48 -2.45 0.39
C VAL A 147 -0.27 -2.46 1.33
N ALA A 148 -0.08 -1.39 2.09
CA ALA A 148 1.05 -1.21 3.00
C ALA A 148 0.71 -1.80 4.38
N ARG A 149 0.84 -3.12 4.50
CA ARG A 149 0.30 -3.92 5.63
C ARG A 149 0.94 -3.60 6.98
N GLY A 150 2.21 -3.22 6.99
CA GLY A 150 2.94 -2.80 8.17
C GLY A 150 2.30 -1.56 8.79
N ASP A 151 2.22 -0.47 8.02
CA ASP A 151 1.60 0.79 8.46
C ASP A 151 0.10 0.61 8.73
N LEU A 152 -0.61 -0.10 7.84
CA LEU A 152 -2.03 -0.39 8.02
C LEU A 152 -2.29 -1.17 9.31
N GLY A 153 -1.49 -2.19 9.63
CA GLY A 153 -1.63 -2.98 10.85
C GLY A 153 -1.33 -2.22 12.15
N VAL A 154 -0.78 -1.01 12.08
CA VAL A 154 -0.65 -0.09 13.22
C VAL A 154 -1.94 0.71 13.40
N GLU A 155 -2.55 1.16 12.31
CA GLU A 155 -3.71 2.07 12.32
C GLU A 155 -5.07 1.37 12.45
N ILE A 156 -5.12 0.06 12.22
CA ILE A 156 -6.34 -0.75 12.32
C ILE A 156 -6.07 -2.08 13.03
N PRO A 157 -7.10 -2.76 13.61
CA PRO A 157 -6.92 -4.08 14.19
C PRO A 157 -6.28 -5.05 13.21
N VAL A 158 -5.20 -5.71 13.62
CA VAL A 158 -4.37 -6.53 12.75
C VAL A 158 -5.14 -7.70 12.13
N GLU A 159 -6.15 -8.21 12.82
CA GLU A 159 -7.05 -9.25 12.35
C GLU A 159 -7.95 -8.82 11.17
N GLU A 160 -8.16 -7.51 10.97
CA GLU A 160 -8.92 -6.97 9.84
C GLU A 160 -8.06 -6.84 8.57
N VAL A 161 -6.74 -6.68 8.71
CA VAL A 161 -5.80 -6.43 7.61
C VAL A 161 -5.93 -7.45 6.46
N PRO A 162 -6.02 -8.77 6.71
CA PRO A 162 -6.18 -9.75 5.63
C PRO A 162 -7.49 -9.57 4.83
N LEU A 163 -8.57 -9.14 5.47
CA LEU A 163 -9.86 -8.91 4.82
C LEU A 163 -9.79 -7.66 3.94
N LEU A 164 -9.13 -6.61 4.43
CA LEU A 164 -8.96 -5.36 3.70
C LEU A 164 -8.00 -5.51 2.52
N GLN A 165 -6.92 -6.30 2.67
CA GLN A 165 -6.04 -6.66 1.55
C GLN A 165 -6.84 -7.24 0.39
N LYS A 166 -7.68 -8.26 0.66
CA LYS A 166 -8.52 -8.90 -0.36
C LYS A 166 -9.45 -7.89 -1.04
N MET A 167 -10.10 -7.04 -0.24
CA MET A 167 -11.03 -6.04 -0.73
C MET A 167 -10.32 -4.98 -1.60
N ILE A 168 -9.15 -4.49 -1.19
CA ILE A 168 -8.36 -3.51 -1.96
C ILE A 168 -7.90 -4.12 -3.29
N ILE A 169 -7.34 -5.33 -3.25
CA ILE A 169 -6.89 -6.04 -4.46
C ILE A 169 -8.07 -6.27 -5.42
N GLU A 170 -9.21 -6.74 -4.91
CA GLU A 170 -10.40 -6.98 -5.73
C GLU A 170 -10.90 -5.69 -6.42
N LYS A 171 -10.90 -4.56 -5.72
CA LYS A 171 -11.30 -3.26 -6.29
C LYS A 171 -10.32 -2.78 -7.38
N CYS A 172 -9.01 -2.91 -7.14
CA CYS A 172 -7.99 -2.62 -8.16
C CYS A 172 -8.16 -3.48 -9.41
N ASN A 173 -8.30 -4.79 -9.23
CA ASN A 173 -8.51 -5.74 -10.31
C ASN A 173 -9.78 -5.41 -11.11
N ARG A 174 -10.85 -4.99 -10.44
CA ARG A 174 -12.08 -4.56 -11.11
C ARG A 174 -11.90 -3.27 -11.92
N ALA A 175 -11.15 -2.31 -11.38
CA ALA A 175 -10.82 -1.06 -12.05
C ALA A 175 -9.79 -1.23 -13.17
N GLY A 176 -9.07 -2.36 -13.21
CA GLY A 176 -7.94 -2.57 -14.13
C GLY A 176 -6.73 -1.70 -13.77
N LYS A 177 -6.59 -1.33 -12.49
CA LYS A 177 -5.46 -0.57 -11.95
C LYS A 177 -4.54 -1.53 -11.19
N PRO A 178 -3.21 -1.45 -11.35
CA PRO A 178 -2.27 -2.33 -10.67
C PRO A 178 -2.34 -2.19 -9.16
N VAL A 179 -2.16 -3.30 -8.46
CA VAL A 179 -2.03 -3.34 -7.00
C VAL A 179 -0.75 -4.04 -6.55
N ILE A 180 -0.08 -3.46 -5.55
CA ILE A 180 1.14 -3.99 -4.95
C ILE A 180 0.84 -4.43 -3.53
N THR A 181 1.07 -5.71 -3.20
CA THR A 181 1.06 -6.17 -1.80
C THR A 181 2.44 -5.95 -1.19
N ALA A 182 2.49 -5.14 -0.13
CA ALA A 182 3.74 -4.62 0.41
C ALA A 182 3.93 -4.90 1.90
N THR A 183 5.20 -4.85 2.31
CA THR A 183 5.74 -5.00 3.69
C THR A 183 5.51 -6.38 4.32
N GLN A 184 6.44 -6.81 5.18
CA GLN A 184 6.33 -8.06 5.95
C GLN A 184 6.10 -9.33 5.10
N MET A 185 6.57 -9.37 3.85
CA MET A 185 6.35 -10.52 2.96
C MET A 185 7.29 -11.67 3.31
N LEU A 186 8.60 -11.41 3.40
CA LEU A 186 9.63 -12.40 3.75
C LEU A 186 10.57 -11.84 4.83
N ASP A 187 10.05 -11.07 5.79
CA ASP A 187 10.82 -10.27 6.75
C ASP A 187 11.94 -11.04 7.47
N SER A 188 11.66 -12.29 7.86
CA SER A 188 12.64 -13.15 8.52
C SER A 188 13.90 -13.39 7.68
N MET A 189 13.81 -13.23 6.35
CA MET A 189 14.93 -13.36 5.42
C MET A 189 15.95 -12.21 5.49
N GLN A 190 15.65 -11.12 6.19
CA GLN A 190 16.68 -10.15 6.56
C GLN A 190 17.81 -10.80 7.37
N ARG A 191 17.48 -11.81 8.17
CA ARG A 191 18.39 -12.48 9.13
C ARG A 191 18.61 -13.95 8.83
N ASN A 192 17.76 -14.57 8.01
CA ASN A 192 17.79 -16.01 7.75
C ASN A 192 17.84 -16.29 6.24
N PRO A 193 18.51 -17.37 5.80
CA PRO A 193 18.58 -17.71 4.37
C PRO A 193 17.29 -18.33 3.82
N ARG A 194 16.26 -18.55 4.66
CA ARG A 194 14.96 -19.12 4.27
C ARG A 194 13.84 -18.46 5.08
N PRO A 195 12.66 -18.28 4.47
CA PRO A 195 11.51 -17.74 5.18
C PRO A 195 10.86 -18.81 6.05
N THR A 196 9.97 -18.36 6.92
CA THR A 196 9.05 -19.20 7.67
C THR A 196 7.95 -19.77 6.75
N ARG A 197 7.24 -20.79 7.24
CA ARG A 197 6.07 -21.34 6.53
C ARG A 197 4.91 -20.35 6.46
N ALA A 198 4.78 -19.48 7.46
CA ALA A 198 3.75 -18.45 7.51
C ALA A 198 3.98 -17.42 6.41
N GLU A 199 5.21 -16.90 6.28
CA GLU A 199 5.60 -15.95 5.23
C GLU A 199 5.43 -16.54 3.82
N MET A 200 5.82 -17.81 3.59
CA MET A 200 5.57 -18.46 2.30
C MET A 200 4.08 -18.52 1.96
N THR A 201 3.24 -18.84 2.94
CA THR A 201 1.77 -18.91 2.78
C THR A 201 1.19 -17.52 2.53
N ASP A 202 1.72 -16.50 3.19
CA ASP A 202 1.29 -15.11 3.05
C ASP A 202 1.55 -14.58 1.63
N VAL A 203 2.76 -14.76 1.11
CA VAL A 203 3.10 -14.42 -0.28
C VAL A 203 2.19 -15.16 -1.27
N ALA A 204 2.00 -16.47 -1.08
CA ALA A 204 1.13 -17.25 -1.94
C ALA A 204 -0.31 -16.73 -1.93
N ASN A 205 -0.86 -16.41 -0.74
CA ASN A 205 -2.21 -15.87 -0.63
C ASN A 205 -2.35 -14.49 -1.29
N ALA A 206 -1.35 -13.61 -1.22
CA ALA A 206 -1.39 -12.33 -1.94
C ALA A 206 -1.54 -12.53 -3.46
N ILE A 207 -0.89 -13.56 -4.01
CA ILE A 207 -0.99 -13.92 -5.44
C ILE A 207 -2.34 -14.55 -5.75
N LEU A 208 -2.84 -15.45 -4.89
CA LEU A 208 -4.19 -16.04 -5.04
C LEU A 208 -5.30 -14.98 -4.94
N ASP A 209 -5.08 -13.92 -4.16
CA ASP A 209 -5.98 -12.76 -4.07
C ASP A 209 -5.98 -11.94 -5.37
N GLY A 210 -4.95 -12.10 -6.20
CA GLY A 210 -4.83 -11.50 -7.52
C GLY A 210 -4.02 -10.21 -7.54
N THR A 211 -3.04 -10.06 -6.64
CA THR A 211 -2.11 -8.92 -6.66
C THR A 211 -1.29 -8.89 -7.96
N ASP A 212 -1.01 -7.69 -8.49
CA ASP A 212 -0.18 -7.56 -9.70
C ASP A 212 1.32 -7.59 -9.37
N ALA A 213 1.70 -7.21 -8.15
CA ALA A 213 3.08 -7.24 -7.69
C ALA A 213 3.21 -7.53 -6.19
N VAL A 214 4.33 -8.14 -5.81
CA VAL A 214 4.74 -8.40 -4.43
C VAL A 214 6.04 -7.67 -4.14
N MET A 215 6.14 -7.04 -2.97
CA MET A 215 7.26 -6.15 -2.65
C MET A 215 8.14 -6.68 -1.51
N LEU A 216 9.46 -6.60 -1.68
CA LEU A 216 10.46 -6.77 -0.63
C LEU A 216 10.92 -5.40 -0.15
N SER A 217 11.12 -5.25 1.16
CA SER A 217 11.51 -4.01 1.83
C SER A 217 12.90 -4.12 2.44
N GLY A 218 13.00 -4.35 3.76
CA GLY A 218 14.28 -4.52 4.44
C GLY A 218 15.05 -5.75 3.97
N GLU A 219 14.35 -6.77 3.46
CA GLU A 219 14.93 -8.01 2.95
C GLU A 219 16.00 -7.76 1.88
N THR A 220 15.77 -6.81 0.98
CA THR A 220 16.68 -6.48 -0.12
C THR A 220 17.49 -5.22 0.14
N ALA A 221 16.94 -4.25 0.89
CA ALA A 221 17.61 -2.98 1.14
C ALA A 221 18.78 -3.08 2.13
N SER A 222 18.62 -3.88 3.19
CA SER A 222 19.61 -3.97 4.28
C SER A 222 19.76 -5.38 4.87
N GLY A 223 19.08 -6.39 4.30
CA GLY A 223 19.12 -7.77 4.75
C GLY A 223 20.43 -8.48 4.42
N GLN A 224 20.71 -9.57 5.16
CA GLN A 224 21.89 -10.41 4.93
C GLN A 224 21.75 -11.35 3.71
N TYR A 225 20.53 -11.57 3.24
CA TYR A 225 20.21 -12.53 2.16
C TYR A 225 19.34 -11.90 1.06
N PRO A 226 19.74 -10.76 0.45
CA PRO A 226 18.89 -10.02 -0.48
C PRO A 226 18.61 -10.78 -1.78
N VAL A 227 19.61 -11.50 -2.30
CA VAL A 227 19.48 -12.28 -3.55
C VAL A 227 18.58 -13.50 -3.32
N GLU A 228 18.74 -14.17 -2.18
CA GLU A 228 17.93 -15.32 -1.79
C GLU A 228 16.47 -14.92 -1.56
N ALA A 229 16.22 -13.75 -0.96
CA ALA A 229 14.88 -13.22 -0.77
C ALA A 229 14.18 -13.01 -2.13
N CYS A 230 14.83 -12.35 -3.09
CA CYS A 230 14.30 -12.18 -4.44
C CYS A 230 14.02 -13.52 -5.15
N ARG A 231 14.99 -14.46 -5.10
CA ARG A 231 14.82 -15.80 -5.71
C ARG A 231 13.69 -16.59 -5.06
N MET A 232 13.54 -16.48 -3.74
CA MET A 232 12.48 -17.14 -3.00
C MET A 232 11.12 -16.56 -3.37
N MET A 233 10.99 -15.22 -3.42
CA MET A 233 9.78 -14.53 -3.84
C MET A 233 9.34 -14.99 -5.24
N ALA A 234 10.25 -14.98 -6.21
CA ALA A 234 9.99 -15.46 -7.58
C ALA A 234 9.56 -16.93 -7.60
N LYS A 235 10.26 -17.79 -6.85
CA LYS A 235 9.92 -19.23 -6.78
C LYS A 235 8.52 -19.47 -6.19
N ILE A 236 8.13 -18.72 -5.16
CA ILE A 236 6.78 -18.81 -4.59
C ILE A 236 5.75 -18.36 -5.63
N ALA A 237 6.01 -17.27 -6.35
CA ALA A 237 5.12 -16.79 -7.40
C ALA A 237 4.91 -17.80 -8.52
N GLU A 238 6.00 -18.26 -9.15
CA GLU A 238 5.95 -19.26 -10.23
C GLU A 238 5.30 -20.58 -9.80
N THR A 239 5.41 -20.94 -8.52
CA THR A 239 4.79 -22.16 -7.98
C THR A 239 3.29 -21.96 -7.76
N THR A 240 2.91 -20.83 -7.18
CA THR A 240 1.51 -20.47 -6.88
C THR A 240 0.71 -20.27 -8.16
N GLU A 241 1.27 -19.57 -9.15
CA GLU A 241 0.60 -19.27 -10.43
C GLU A 241 0.23 -20.52 -11.24
N LYS A 242 0.95 -21.64 -11.05
CA LYS A 242 0.63 -22.94 -11.67
C LYS A 242 -0.67 -23.56 -11.14
N ALA A 243 -1.08 -23.17 -9.94
CA ALA A 243 -2.29 -23.67 -9.30
C ALA A 243 -3.52 -22.78 -9.54
N LEU A 244 -3.36 -21.63 -10.21
CA LEU A 244 -4.46 -20.72 -10.50
C LEU A 244 -5.44 -21.31 -11.51
N ASP A 245 -6.74 -21.24 -11.21
CA ASP A 245 -7.79 -21.49 -12.19
C ASP A 245 -8.08 -20.21 -12.99
N TYR A 246 -7.30 -20.01 -14.06
CA TYR A 246 -7.46 -18.87 -14.96
C TYR A 246 -8.86 -18.79 -15.60
N ARG A 247 -9.61 -19.90 -15.72
CA ARG A 247 -10.99 -19.87 -16.24
C ARG A 247 -11.93 -19.28 -15.20
N GLU A 248 -11.77 -19.65 -13.93
CA GLU A 248 -12.54 -19.05 -12.83
C GLU A 248 -12.22 -17.56 -12.69
N MET A 249 -10.93 -17.20 -12.69
CA MET A 249 -10.49 -15.80 -12.64
C MET A 249 -11.11 -14.99 -13.77
N PHE A 250 -11.01 -15.45 -15.02
CA PHE A 250 -11.62 -14.76 -16.16
C PHE A 250 -13.13 -14.56 -16.00
N ARG A 251 -13.87 -15.58 -15.53
CA ARG A 251 -15.32 -15.48 -15.28
C ARG A 251 -15.64 -14.42 -14.24
N LYS A 252 -14.87 -14.36 -13.15
CA LYS A 252 -15.05 -13.35 -12.09
C LYS A 252 -14.87 -11.93 -12.63
N HIS A 253 -13.81 -11.69 -13.41
CA HIS A 253 -13.50 -10.36 -13.96
C HIS A 253 -14.50 -9.93 -15.04
N ARG A 254 -15.01 -10.88 -15.85
CA ARG A 254 -16.03 -10.61 -16.88
C ARG A 254 -17.33 -10.04 -16.29
N GLN A 255 -17.75 -10.47 -15.11
CA GLN A 255 -19.01 -10.04 -14.49
C GLN A 255 -18.93 -8.62 -13.89
N ALA A 256 -17.73 -8.08 -13.71
CA ALA A 256 -17.48 -6.86 -12.94
C ALA A 256 -17.23 -5.60 -13.79
N GLY A 257 -17.15 -5.72 -15.13
CA GLY A 257 -16.63 -4.69 -16.03
C GLY A 257 -17.57 -3.53 -16.40
N GLN A 258 -16.97 -2.38 -16.70
CA GLN A 258 -17.60 -1.22 -17.36
C GLN A 258 -17.48 -1.38 -18.89
N THR A 259 -18.52 -1.05 -19.64
CA THR A 259 -18.58 -1.30 -21.09
C THR A 259 -17.93 -0.18 -21.91
N THR A 260 -16.59 -0.16 -22.00
CA THR A 260 -15.90 0.53 -23.11
C THR A 260 -15.63 -0.45 -24.26
N ILE A 261 -15.40 0.06 -25.47
CA ILE A 261 -15.07 -0.78 -26.63
C ILE A 261 -13.78 -1.58 -26.37
N THR A 262 -12.73 -0.92 -25.85
CA THR A 262 -11.44 -1.55 -25.59
C THR A 262 -11.53 -2.63 -24.50
N ASP A 263 -12.35 -2.43 -23.47
CA ASP A 263 -12.62 -3.43 -22.42
C ASP A 263 -13.29 -4.67 -23.03
N GLN A 264 -14.30 -4.50 -23.90
CA GLN A 264 -14.95 -5.61 -24.59
C GLN A 264 -14.02 -6.39 -25.54
N ILE A 265 -13.14 -5.70 -26.27
CA ILE A 265 -12.12 -6.35 -27.10
C ILE A 265 -11.16 -7.15 -26.22
N SER A 266 -10.67 -6.55 -25.12
CA SER A 266 -9.75 -7.21 -24.19
C SER A 266 -10.36 -8.46 -23.57
N GLN A 267 -11.64 -8.40 -23.19
CA GLN A 267 -12.40 -9.54 -22.69
C GLN A 267 -12.51 -10.65 -23.75
N ALA A 268 -12.80 -10.30 -25.00
CA ALA A 268 -12.89 -11.28 -26.09
C ALA A 268 -11.53 -11.95 -26.34
N VAL A 269 -10.44 -11.16 -26.38
CA VAL A 269 -9.07 -11.66 -26.56
C VAL A 269 -8.69 -12.63 -25.43
N ALA A 270 -8.90 -12.26 -24.16
CA ALA A 270 -8.59 -13.13 -23.03
C ALA A 270 -9.42 -14.43 -23.04
N GLY A 271 -10.71 -14.34 -23.40
CA GLY A 271 -11.57 -15.52 -23.58
C GLY A 271 -11.08 -16.46 -24.68
N THR A 272 -10.76 -15.91 -25.86
CA THR A 272 -10.19 -16.67 -26.97
C THR A 272 -8.85 -17.31 -26.60
N ALA A 273 -7.97 -16.59 -25.90
CA ALA A 273 -6.68 -17.10 -25.45
C ALA A 273 -6.82 -18.33 -24.55
N LEU A 274 -7.79 -18.31 -23.62
CA LEU A 274 -8.10 -19.42 -22.72
C LEU A 274 -8.68 -20.64 -23.44
N GLU A 275 -9.50 -20.43 -24.46
CA GLU A 275 -10.13 -21.51 -25.23
C GLU A 275 -9.16 -22.18 -26.21
N LEU A 276 -8.42 -21.36 -26.96
CA LEU A 276 -7.49 -21.83 -27.99
C LEU A 276 -6.11 -22.19 -27.47
N LYS A 277 -5.80 -21.87 -26.20
CA LYS A 277 -4.49 -22.09 -25.57
C LYS A 277 -3.36 -21.47 -26.40
N VAL A 278 -3.54 -20.20 -26.76
CA VAL A 278 -2.53 -19.44 -27.51
C VAL A 278 -1.24 -19.31 -26.70
N ALA A 279 -0.10 -19.18 -27.41
CA ALA A 279 1.19 -19.07 -26.75
C ALA A 279 1.45 -17.69 -26.13
N ALA A 280 0.91 -16.62 -26.73
CA ALA A 280 1.08 -15.25 -26.27
C ALA A 280 0.01 -14.30 -26.83
N ILE A 281 -0.20 -13.16 -26.18
CA ILE A 281 -1.01 -12.02 -26.64
C ILE A 281 -0.09 -10.82 -26.86
N ILE A 282 0.01 -10.36 -28.11
CA ILE A 282 0.81 -9.18 -28.44
C ILE A 282 -0.08 -7.94 -28.34
N THR A 283 0.33 -6.97 -27.53
CA THR A 283 -0.47 -5.76 -27.22
C THR A 283 0.25 -4.48 -27.66
N PRO A 284 0.16 -4.08 -28.95
CA PRO A 284 0.72 -2.80 -29.40
C PRO A 284 0.07 -1.64 -28.63
N THR A 285 0.87 -0.84 -27.94
CA THR A 285 0.37 0.25 -27.08
C THR A 285 1.42 1.34 -26.93
N GLU A 286 0.99 2.60 -26.95
CA GLU A 286 1.86 3.77 -26.69
C GLU A 286 1.90 4.13 -25.20
N SER A 287 0.76 4.05 -24.50
CA SER A 287 0.62 4.43 -23.07
C SER A 287 0.53 3.25 -22.10
N GLY A 288 0.55 2.01 -22.60
CA GLY A 288 0.31 0.80 -21.80
C GLY A 288 -1.18 0.52 -21.52
N TYR A 289 -2.11 1.39 -21.92
CA TYR A 289 -3.54 1.24 -21.61
C TYR A 289 -4.12 -0.10 -22.08
N THR A 290 -3.80 -0.51 -23.31
CA THR A 290 -4.26 -1.80 -23.88
C THR A 290 -3.71 -2.99 -23.10
N ALA A 291 -2.43 -2.94 -22.72
CA ALA A 291 -1.80 -4.00 -21.94
C ALA A 291 -2.46 -4.16 -20.55
N ARG A 292 -2.77 -3.05 -19.88
CA ARG A 292 -3.48 -3.05 -18.59
C ARG A 292 -4.89 -3.64 -18.70
N LEU A 293 -5.66 -3.27 -19.73
CA LEU A 293 -7.00 -3.81 -19.93
C LEU A 293 -7.01 -5.30 -20.27
N ILE A 294 -5.99 -5.81 -20.97
CA ILE A 294 -5.85 -7.26 -21.19
C ILE A 294 -5.43 -7.96 -19.90
N SER A 295 -4.45 -7.42 -19.17
CA SER A 295 -3.98 -7.95 -17.88
C SER A 295 -5.11 -8.05 -16.84
N LYS A 296 -6.04 -7.09 -16.82
CA LYS A 296 -7.26 -7.10 -15.99
C LYS A 296 -8.05 -8.40 -16.09
N TYR A 297 -8.09 -9.04 -17.26
CA TYR A 297 -8.83 -10.30 -17.46
C TYR A 297 -8.01 -11.55 -17.14
N ARG A 298 -6.75 -11.39 -16.71
CA ARG A 298 -5.85 -12.45 -16.23
C ARG A 298 -5.79 -13.64 -17.22
N PRO A 299 -5.36 -13.41 -18.48
CA PRO A 299 -5.15 -14.51 -19.42
C PRO A 299 -4.09 -15.47 -18.87
N SER A 300 -4.18 -16.75 -19.24
CA SER A 300 -3.22 -17.77 -18.79
C SER A 300 -1.88 -17.76 -19.53
N CYS A 301 -1.70 -16.86 -20.49
CA CYS A 301 -0.50 -16.74 -21.31
C CYS A 301 0.11 -15.34 -21.19
N PRO A 302 1.40 -15.19 -21.50
CA PRO A 302 2.05 -13.89 -21.60
C PRO A 302 1.41 -12.97 -22.64
#